data_AF-A0A674E512-F1
#
_entry.id   AF-A0A674E512-F1
#
_cell.length_a   1.000
_cell.length_b   1.000
_cell.length_c   1.000
_cell.angle_alpha   90.00
_cell.angle_beta   90.00
_cell.angle_gamma   90.00
#
_symmetry.space_group_name_H-M   'P 1'
#
loop_
_entity.id
_entity.type
_entity.pdbx_description
1 polymer ?
#
loop_
_entity_poly.entity_id
_entity_poly.type
_entity_poly.pdbx_seq_one_letter_code
_entity_poly.pdbx_strand_id
1 'polypeptide(L)'
;MGEKPLKILACGDVEGSINAVFNRVRTVQKKSGQFDLLLCVGNFFGSSPEAQAEWQEYKSGAKKAPIHTYILGAASQETTRFFPSADGCELADNITYLGRRGVFSGASGLQIAYVSGREGRQDPTPAHCFSPKDLSQLVEPLISNNQFRGVDILLTSQWPRGVWQYANSPEVNTKFCGTTSISHLAFKLKPRYHFAAVEGVHYERRPYRNHVVLQENTQHVSRFIALATVNNPEKRKYLYAFNIIPMKSMEASELVKQPQDVTENPYRKMVGENTLSDPTEPASQFFFDLGKKQRGGGRGQGGRGRKRPSDGDGQNQGQPWDPDRQTQPSGPCWFCLASPQVEKHLVISIGTHCYLALAKGSLTPRHVLVLPIGHYQSVVELSSEVVKELDRYKMAVRTFYKSKGQRCVLFERNYHSQHLQIQVVPVPEDKCTTEDIKEAFMLQAQEQNMELMEIPQHTDLKQIAPPGTPYFYVELDSGEKLFYRIQKNFPLQFGREVLASEAVLNIPERADWRECKQTPEEEESLSKQLRNDFQPYDFALED
;
A
#
# COMPACT_ATOMS: atom_id res chain seq x y z
N MET A 1 24.05 12.42 26.90
CA MET A 1 24.27 13.61 26.04
C MET A 1 23.79 13.23 24.65
N GLY A 2 22.98 14.06 23.98
CA GLY A 2 22.53 13.76 22.62
C GLY A 2 23.68 13.79 21.62
N GLU A 3 23.70 12.86 20.66
CA GLU A 3 24.71 12.86 19.60
C GLU A 3 24.55 14.08 18.69
N LYS A 4 25.68 14.57 18.17
CA LYS A 4 25.72 15.74 17.29
C LYS A 4 25.15 15.38 15.92
N PRO A 5 24.22 16.18 15.34
CA PRO A 5 23.70 15.92 14.00
C PRO A 5 24.79 16.06 12.94
N LEU A 6 24.80 15.11 12.01
CA LEU A 6 25.66 15.11 10.82
C LEU A 6 25.10 16.10 9.80
N LYS A 7 25.98 16.87 9.17
CA LYS A 7 25.70 17.82 8.10
C LYS A 7 26.05 17.19 6.76
N ILE A 8 25.04 16.89 5.96
CA ILE A 8 25.20 16.18 4.68
C ILE A 8 24.81 17.09 3.51
N LEU A 9 25.60 16.99 2.44
CA LEU A 9 25.24 17.52 1.12
C LEU A 9 24.81 16.38 0.20
N ALA A 10 23.74 16.58 -0.57
CA ALA A 10 23.33 15.70 -1.66
C ALA A 10 23.32 16.48 -2.98
N CYS A 11 23.83 15.88 -4.06
CA CYS A 11 23.96 16.48 -5.39
C CYS A 11 23.32 15.57 -6.45
N GLY A 12 22.64 16.16 -7.42
CA GLY A 12 22.09 15.49 -8.60
C GLY A 12 23.16 15.11 -9.63
N ASP A 13 22.80 15.10 -10.91
CA ASP A 13 23.73 14.82 -12.01
C ASP A 13 24.81 15.90 -12.11
N VAL A 14 26.08 15.50 -12.01
CA VAL A 14 27.25 16.40 -12.12
C VAL A 14 27.73 16.50 -13.56
N GLU A 15 27.60 15.42 -14.34
CA GLU A 15 27.96 15.33 -15.76
C GLU A 15 29.36 15.87 -16.08
N GLY A 16 30.31 15.67 -15.16
CA GLY A 16 31.69 16.14 -15.30
C GLY A 16 31.95 17.58 -14.84
N SER A 17 30.94 18.34 -14.38
CA SER A 17 31.09 19.68 -13.77
C SER A 17 31.58 19.64 -12.32
N ILE A 18 32.62 18.84 -12.03
CA ILE A 18 33.16 18.54 -10.69
C ILE A 18 33.68 19.82 -9.99
N ASN A 19 34.43 20.66 -10.71
CA ASN A 19 34.94 21.95 -10.27
C ASN A 19 33.79 22.87 -9.83
N ALA A 20 32.67 22.91 -10.57
CA ALA A 20 31.51 23.72 -10.24
C ALA A 20 30.87 23.26 -8.92
N VAL A 21 30.66 21.94 -8.75
CA VAL A 21 30.16 21.36 -7.50
C VAL A 21 31.10 21.64 -6.34
N PHE A 22 32.39 21.35 -6.46
CA PHE A 22 33.34 21.51 -5.36
C PHE A 22 33.58 22.98 -4.99
N ASN A 23 33.55 23.91 -5.94
CA ASN A 23 33.59 25.35 -5.63
C ASN A 23 32.30 25.82 -4.95
N ARG A 24 31.14 25.25 -5.31
CA ARG A 24 29.89 25.49 -4.59
C ARG A 24 29.94 24.91 -3.17
N VAL A 25 30.46 23.69 -2.98
CA VAL A 25 30.67 23.06 -1.65
C VAL A 25 31.58 23.91 -0.77
N ARG A 26 32.74 24.34 -1.27
CA ARG A 26 33.65 25.26 -0.56
C ARG A 26 32.95 26.56 -0.15
N THR A 27 32.09 27.10 -1.01
CA THR A 27 31.29 28.31 -0.71
C THR A 27 30.24 28.04 0.37
N VAL A 28 29.58 26.88 0.37
CA VAL A 28 28.58 26.50 1.36
C VAL A 28 29.22 26.20 2.71
N GLN A 29 30.35 25.47 2.76
CA GLN A 29 31.12 25.24 3.99
C GLN A 29 31.57 26.54 4.65
N LYS A 30 32.06 27.51 3.86
CA LYS A 30 32.46 28.84 4.36
C LYS A 30 31.30 29.64 4.98
N LYS A 31 30.05 29.40 4.55
CA LYS A 31 28.86 30.14 5.03
C LYS A 31 28.12 29.44 6.16
N SER A 32 27.99 28.12 6.10
CA SER A 32 27.14 27.32 7.00
C SER A 32 27.92 26.39 7.95
N GLY A 33 29.25 26.54 7.97
CA GLY A 33 30.18 25.68 8.69
C GLY A 33 30.49 24.38 7.94
N GLN A 34 31.41 23.60 8.49
CA GLN A 34 31.83 22.32 7.88
C GLN A 34 30.67 21.34 7.73
N PHE A 35 30.73 20.55 6.67
CA PHE A 35 29.85 19.41 6.36
C PHE A 35 30.68 18.13 6.45
N ASP A 36 30.04 17.02 6.80
CA ASP A 36 30.72 15.75 7.07
C ASP A 36 30.95 14.93 5.78
N LEU A 37 29.99 14.91 4.86
CA LEU A 37 30.08 14.18 3.59
C LEU A 37 29.20 14.77 2.46
N LEU A 38 29.55 14.47 1.22
CA LEU A 38 28.80 14.77 -0.01
C LEU A 38 28.33 13.47 -0.69
N LEU A 39 27.07 13.42 -1.11
CA LEU A 39 26.45 12.29 -1.81
C LEU A 39 26.05 12.72 -3.23
N CYS A 40 26.73 12.23 -4.26
CA CYS A 40 26.36 12.45 -5.66
C CYS A 40 25.51 11.28 -6.15
N VAL A 41 24.23 11.52 -6.42
CA VAL A 41 23.23 10.48 -6.72
C VAL A 41 22.90 10.35 -8.20
N GLY A 42 23.33 11.29 -9.03
CA GLY A 42 23.23 11.23 -10.49
C GLY A 42 24.53 10.83 -11.19
N ASN A 43 24.57 11.06 -12.50
CA ASN A 43 25.77 10.88 -13.32
C ASN A 43 26.91 11.77 -12.81
N PHE A 44 27.96 11.19 -12.24
CA PHE A 44 29.10 11.99 -11.78
C PHE A 44 30.03 12.44 -12.93
N PHE A 45 30.33 11.52 -13.85
CA PHE A 45 31.26 11.75 -14.96
C PHE A 45 30.55 12.27 -16.21
N GLY A 46 31.26 13.10 -16.99
CA GLY A 46 30.83 13.57 -18.30
C GLY A 46 31.62 12.90 -19.43
N SER A 47 31.02 12.84 -20.62
CA SER A 47 31.65 12.23 -21.80
C SER A 47 32.51 13.20 -22.62
N SER A 48 32.39 14.52 -22.41
CA SER A 48 33.13 15.51 -23.20
C SER A 48 34.65 15.48 -22.92
N PRO A 49 35.51 15.99 -23.84
CA PRO A 49 36.95 16.10 -23.60
C PRO A 49 37.29 16.96 -22.37
N GLU A 50 36.52 18.03 -22.12
CA GLU A 50 36.72 18.96 -21.00
C GLU A 50 36.40 18.28 -19.67
N ALA A 51 35.28 17.54 -19.60
CA ALA A 51 34.91 16.73 -18.44
C ALA A 51 35.96 15.64 -18.14
N GLN A 52 36.54 15.04 -19.17
CA GLN A 52 37.60 14.04 -19.02
C GLN A 52 38.91 14.65 -18.52
N ALA A 53 39.30 15.82 -19.03
CA ALA A 53 40.48 16.56 -18.58
C ALA A 53 40.32 17.01 -17.11
N GLU A 54 39.17 17.57 -16.76
CA GLU A 54 38.82 17.94 -15.38
C GLU A 54 38.89 16.75 -14.42
N TRP A 55 38.40 15.57 -14.83
CA TRP A 55 38.55 14.35 -14.03
C TRP A 55 40.02 13.94 -13.83
N GLN A 56 40.90 14.11 -14.83
CA GLN A 56 42.33 13.78 -14.66
C GLN A 56 43.01 14.66 -13.61
N GLU A 57 42.61 15.91 -13.43
CA GLU A 57 43.17 16.78 -12.38
C GLU A 57 42.89 16.24 -10.98
N TYR A 58 41.70 15.65 -10.75
CA TYR A 58 41.37 14.98 -9.48
C TYR A 58 42.05 13.62 -9.34
N LYS A 59 42.04 12.81 -10.42
CA LYS A 59 42.65 11.48 -10.42
C LYS A 59 44.18 11.51 -10.22
N SER A 60 44.85 12.55 -10.71
CA SER A 60 46.28 12.79 -10.49
C SER A 60 46.61 13.45 -9.15
N GLY A 61 45.61 13.90 -8.39
CA GLY A 61 45.80 14.64 -7.14
C GLY A 61 46.19 16.11 -7.31
N ALA A 62 46.26 16.64 -8.54
CA ALA A 62 46.50 18.05 -8.82
C ALA A 62 45.38 18.97 -8.26
N LYS A 63 44.15 18.45 -8.20
CA LYS A 63 43.02 19.03 -7.46
C LYS A 63 42.51 18.04 -6.42
N LYS A 64 42.00 18.57 -5.30
CA LYS A 64 41.43 17.78 -4.20
C LYS A 64 39.95 18.11 -3.97
N ALA A 65 39.18 17.07 -3.65
CA ALA A 65 37.81 17.22 -3.18
C ALA A 65 37.81 17.99 -1.84
N PRO A 66 36.88 18.93 -1.63
CA PRO A 66 36.81 19.74 -0.39
C PRO A 66 36.19 18.99 0.80
N ILE A 67 35.69 17.79 0.55
CA ILE A 67 34.92 16.95 1.48
C ILE A 67 34.96 15.52 0.95
N HIS A 68 34.84 14.54 1.83
CA HIS A 68 34.68 13.15 1.42
C HIS A 68 33.39 12.98 0.60
N THR A 69 33.53 12.49 -0.62
CA THR A 69 32.48 12.50 -1.65
C THR A 69 32.17 11.08 -2.09
N TYR A 70 30.97 10.61 -1.76
CA TYR A 70 30.45 9.33 -2.23
C TYR A 70 29.68 9.52 -3.54
N ILE A 71 29.95 8.66 -4.52
CA ILE A 71 29.28 8.68 -5.83
C ILE A 71 28.59 7.33 -6.12
N LEU A 72 27.45 7.40 -6.82
CA LEU A 72 26.86 6.22 -7.47
C LEU A 72 27.59 5.87 -8.77
N GLY A 73 27.36 4.65 -9.24
CA GLY A 73 27.96 4.07 -10.44
C GLY A 73 27.38 4.61 -11.75
N ALA A 74 27.95 4.14 -12.86
CA ALA A 74 27.52 4.50 -14.21
C ALA A 74 26.02 4.24 -14.43
N ALA A 75 25.32 5.22 -15.03
CA ALA A 75 23.97 5.04 -15.57
C ALA A 75 23.95 4.96 -17.11
N SER A 76 25.12 4.93 -17.76
CA SER A 76 25.29 4.79 -19.21
C SER A 76 26.51 3.95 -19.59
N GLN A 77 26.57 3.48 -20.84
CA GLN A 77 27.71 2.70 -21.33
C GLN A 77 28.99 3.55 -21.45
N GLU A 78 28.91 4.83 -21.81
CA GLU A 78 30.10 5.70 -21.98
C GLU A 78 30.79 6.03 -20.65
N THR A 79 30.02 6.03 -19.57
CA THR A 79 30.52 6.32 -18.20
C THR A 79 31.03 5.07 -17.48
N THR A 80 30.73 3.87 -17.98
CA THR A 80 31.18 2.58 -17.39
C THR A 80 32.71 2.52 -17.24
N ARG A 81 33.47 3.06 -18.20
CA ARG A 81 34.94 3.07 -18.22
C ARG A 81 35.62 3.79 -17.04
N PHE A 82 34.89 4.59 -16.27
CA PHE A 82 35.44 5.29 -15.10
C PHE A 82 35.40 4.43 -13.82
N PHE A 83 34.69 3.31 -13.83
CA PHE A 83 34.49 2.42 -12.69
C PHE A 83 35.28 1.12 -12.91
N PRO A 84 36.32 0.83 -12.09
CA PRO A 84 37.21 -0.30 -12.34
C PRO A 84 36.63 -1.66 -11.90
N SER A 85 35.62 -1.66 -11.04
CA SER A 85 34.98 -2.86 -10.49
C SER A 85 33.48 -2.63 -10.28
N ALA A 86 32.72 -3.71 -10.08
CA ALA A 86 31.32 -3.61 -9.63
C ALA A 86 31.22 -3.23 -8.15
N ASP A 87 32.22 -3.60 -7.36
CA ASP A 87 32.35 -3.28 -5.94
C ASP A 87 32.78 -1.83 -5.70
N GLY A 88 32.52 -1.33 -4.49
CA GLY A 88 32.90 0.02 -4.11
C GLY A 88 34.42 0.19 -3.99
N CYS A 89 34.95 1.33 -4.41
CA CYS A 89 36.37 1.65 -4.36
C CYS A 89 36.62 3.17 -4.32
N GLU A 90 37.78 3.58 -3.80
CA GLU A 90 38.25 4.96 -3.94
C GLU A 90 38.79 5.18 -5.36
N LEU A 91 38.29 6.22 -6.04
CA LEU A 91 38.65 6.54 -7.43
C LEU A 91 39.70 7.65 -7.51
N ALA A 92 39.72 8.53 -6.51
CA ALA A 92 40.68 9.61 -6.29
C ALA A 92 40.61 10.04 -4.81
N ASP A 93 41.60 10.80 -4.33
CA ASP A 93 41.65 11.33 -2.96
C ASP A 93 40.31 11.99 -2.56
N ASN A 94 39.63 11.39 -1.57
CA ASN A 94 38.32 11.80 -1.06
C ASN A 94 37.14 11.68 -2.05
N ILE A 95 37.26 10.84 -3.08
CA ILE A 95 36.18 10.51 -4.03
C ILE A 95 36.02 9.00 -4.11
N THR A 96 34.95 8.48 -3.50
CA THR A 96 34.68 7.06 -3.34
C THR A 96 33.42 6.65 -4.10
N TYR A 97 33.55 5.68 -4.99
CA TYR A 97 32.42 4.99 -5.59
C TYR A 97 31.88 3.95 -4.62
N LEU A 98 30.57 3.98 -4.35
CA LEU A 98 29.93 3.08 -3.38
C LEU A 98 29.82 1.62 -3.86
N GLY A 99 29.84 1.38 -5.17
CA GLY A 99 29.55 0.05 -5.76
C GLY A 99 28.20 0.00 -6.46
N ARG A 100 27.90 -1.14 -7.12
CA ARG A 100 26.63 -1.34 -7.85
C ARG A 100 25.42 -1.22 -6.93
N ARG A 101 25.52 -1.80 -5.73
CA ARG A 101 24.49 -1.79 -4.69
C ARG A 101 25.13 -2.11 -3.33
N GLY A 102 24.50 -1.70 -2.24
CA GLY A 102 24.94 -2.12 -0.91
C GLY A 102 24.37 -1.27 0.22
N VAL A 103 24.93 -1.45 1.41
CA VAL A 103 24.71 -0.58 2.57
C VAL A 103 26.04 -0.10 3.11
N PHE A 104 26.26 1.21 3.03
CA PHE A 104 27.36 1.88 3.70
C PHE A 104 26.96 2.18 5.14
N SER A 105 27.78 1.78 6.10
CA SER A 105 27.60 2.10 7.53
C SER A 105 28.75 2.99 8.00
N GLY A 106 28.46 4.25 8.28
CA GLY A 106 29.44 5.21 8.78
C GLY A 106 29.80 4.96 10.25
N ALA A 107 30.97 5.45 10.68
CA ALA A 107 31.42 5.33 12.08
C ALA A 107 30.47 5.97 13.11
N SER A 108 29.67 6.96 12.68
CA SER A 108 28.58 7.58 13.45
C SER A 108 27.32 6.72 13.57
N GLY A 109 27.29 5.52 12.98
CA GLY A 109 26.09 4.68 12.92
C GLY A 109 25.09 5.05 11.81
N LEU A 110 25.40 6.04 10.97
CA LEU A 110 24.61 6.42 9.79
C LEU A 110 24.54 5.25 8.79
N GLN A 111 23.34 4.84 8.39
CA GLN A 111 23.15 3.78 7.40
C GLN A 111 22.62 4.30 6.06
N ILE A 112 23.41 4.14 5.00
CA ILE A 112 23.09 4.56 3.63
C ILE A 112 22.94 3.32 2.76
N ALA A 113 21.71 2.99 2.37
CA ALA A 113 21.47 2.02 1.30
C ALA A 113 21.63 2.69 -0.06
N TYR A 114 22.16 1.98 -1.06
CA TYR A 114 22.34 2.53 -2.40
C TYR A 114 22.15 1.49 -3.50
N VAL A 115 21.68 1.96 -4.66
CA VAL A 115 21.62 1.22 -5.93
C VAL A 115 22.02 2.17 -7.06
N SER A 116 23.05 1.77 -7.80
CA SER A 116 23.66 2.54 -8.88
C SER A 116 23.08 2.18 -10.25
N GLY A 117 22.97 3.18 -11.13
CA GLY A 117 22.64 2.98 -12.54
C GLY A 117 21.14 2.83 -12.83
N ARG A 118 20.80 2.15 -13.93
CA ARG A 118 19.42 1.97 -14.43
C ARG A 118 18.96 0.51 -14.33
N GLU A 119 17.65 0.27 -14.35
CA GLU A 119 17.12 -1.09 -14.39
C GLU A 119 17.50 -1.79 -15.72
N GLY A 120 18.22 -2.90 -15.61
CA GLY A 120 18.59 -3.75 -16.73
C GLY A 120 17.53 -4.82 -17.00
N ARG A 121 17.12 -4.94 -18.26
CA ARG A 121 16.23 -6.02 -18.76
C ARG A 121 16.96 -7.13 -19.53
N GLN A 122 18.29 -7.07 -19.54
CA GLN A 122 19.16 -7.97 -20.30
C GLN A 122 19.88 -8.92 -19.33
N ASP A 123 20.12 -10.16 -19.78
CA ASP A 123 20.92 -11.17 -19.08
C ASP A 123 22.06 -11.61 -20.03
N PRO A 124 23.35 -11.44 -19.68
CA PRO A 124 23.86 -10.81 -18.45
C PRO A 124 23.55 -9.32 -18.37
N THR A 125 23.26 -8.83 -17.16
CA THR A 125 22.95 -7.42 -16.93
C THR A 125 24.17 -6.51 -17.16
N PRO A 126 24.05 -5.44 -17.98
CA PRO A 126 25.15 -4.51 -18.26
C PRO A 126 25.75 -3.88 -17.00
N ALA A 127 27.03 -3.50 -17.06
CA ALA A 127 27.74 -2.97 -15.90
C ALA A 127 27.17 -1.64 -15.34
N HIS A 128 26.51 -0.85 -16.19
CA HIS A 128 25.80 0.40 -15.85
C HIS A 128 24.34 0.19 -15.42
N CYS A 129 23.94 -1.07 -15.21
CA CYS A 129 22.59 -1.45 -14.82
C CYS A 129 22.57 -2.27 -13.52
N PHE A 130 21.46 -2.20 -12.80
CA PHE A 130 21.11 -3.12 -11.73
C PHE A 130 20.04 -4.11 -12.21
N SER A 131 20.07 -5.32 -11.67
CA SER A 131 19.09 -6.39 -11.91
C SER A 131 18.12 -6.53 -10.73
N PRO A 132 16.98 -7.24 -10.89
CA PRO A 132 16.15 -7.64 -9.75
C PRO A 132 16.90 -8.47 -8.70
N LYS A 133 17.88 -9.30 -9.12
CA LYS A 133 18.74 -10.08 -8.22
C LYS A 133 19.62 -9.17 -7.33
N ASP A 134 20.12 -8.06 -7.89
CA ASP A 134 20.88 -7.04 -7.15
C ASP A 134 20.03 -6.37 -6.06
N LEU A 135 18.71 -6.22 -6.28
CA LEU A 135 17.77 -5.66 -5.30
C LEU A 135 17.40 -6.69 -4.23
N SER A 136 17.07 -7.92 -4.60
CA SER A 136 16.74 -9.00 -3.65
C SER A 136 17.85 -9.21 -2.64
N GLN A 137 19.07 -9.45 -3.10
CA GLN A 137 20.26 -9.63 -2.25
C GLN A 137 20.66 -8.36 -1.45
N LEU A 138 20.16 -7.16 -1.78
CA LEU A 138 20.31 -5.96 -0.93
C LEU A 138 19.30 -5.96 0.21
N VAL A 139 18.06 -6.33 -0.11
CA VAL A 139 16.91 -6.17 0.80
C VAL A 139 16.79 -7.36 1.76
N GLU A 140 16.95 -8.59 1.29
CA GLU A 140 16.78 -9.82 2.07
C GLU A 140 17.61 -9.87 3.37
N PRO A 141 18.91 -9.50 3.39
CA PRO A 141 19.70 -9.49 4.63
C PRO A 141 19.26 -8.42 5.63
N LEU A 142 18.58 -7.36 5.16
CA LEU A 142 18.09 -6.29 6.00
C LEU A 142 16.73 -6.66 6.60
N ILE A 143 15.77 -7.09 5.77
CA ILE A 143 14.40 -7.37 6.22
C ILE A 143 14.28 -8.69 7.01
N SER A 144 15.23 -9.61 6.88
CA SER A 144 15.31 -10.83 7.70
C SER A 144 15.79 -10.55 9.14
N ASN A 145 16.36 -9.37 9.40
CA ASN A 145 16.67 -8.94 10.76
C ASN A 145 15.42 -8.36 11.43
N ASN A 146 14.88 -9.06 12.42
CA ASN A 146 13.69 -8.62 13.19
C ASN A 146 13.84 -7.26 13.89
N GLN A 147 15.07 -6.71 14.02
CA GLN A 147 15.32 -5.37 14.57
C GLN A 147 15.37 -4.28 13.49
N PHE A 148 15.28 -4.63 12.20
CA PHE A 148 15.34 -3.67 11.10
C PHE A 148 14.10 -2.77 11.07
N ARG A 149 14.31 -1.48 11.33
CA ARG A 149 13.25 -0.46 11.29
C ARG A 149 13.16 0.27 9.95
N GLY A 150 14.28 0.34 9.23
CA GLY A 150 14.49 1.11 8.00
C GLY A 150 15.93 1.59 7.91
N VAL A 151 16.23 2.45 6.93
CA VAL A 151 17.56 3.08 6.75
C VAL A 151 17.50 4.61 6.87
N ASP A 152 18.61 5.25 7.23
CA ASP A 152 18.68 6.72 7.28
C ASP A 152 18.53 7.33 5.89
N ILE A 153 19.25 6.79 4.91
CA ILE A 153 19.30 7.32 3.55
C ILE A 153 19.23 6.18 2.54
N LEU A 154 18.42 6.36 1.48
CA LEU A 154 18.44 5.57 0.26
C LEU A 154 18.91 6.46 -0.91
N LEU A 155 19.90 5.99 -1.66
CA LEU A 155 20.42 6.64 -2.86
C LEU A 155 20.10 5.79 -4.09
N THR A 156 19.40 6.33 -5.08
CA THR A 156 19.14 5.64 -6.35
C THR A 156 19.29 6.59 -7.51
N SER A 157 19.96 6.18 -8.60
CA SER A 157 20.09 7.05 -9.76
C SER A 157 18.74 7.31 -10.42
N GLN A 158 17.92 6.26 -10.63
CA GLN A 158 16.54 6.39 -11.10
C GLN A 158 15.56 6.74 -9.98
N TRP A 159 14.43 7.37 -10.35
CA TRP A 159 13.33 7.64 -9.43
C TRP A 159 12.49 6.37 -9.15
N PRO A 160 11.85 6.27 -7.98
CA PRO A 160 10.74 5.34 -7.76
C PRO A 160 9.50 5.76 -8.58
N ARG A 161 8.92 4.80 -9.32
CA ARG A 161 7.67 4.97 -10.06
C ARG A 161 6.53 5.37 -9.11
N GLY A 162 5.75 6.38 -9.52
CA GLY A 162 4.56 6.80 -8.77
C GLY A 162 4.83 7.60 -7.50
N VAL A 163 6.08 8.04 -7.27
CA VAL A 163 6.46 8.82 -6.07
C VAL A 163 5.59 10.06 -5.84
N TRP A 164 5.03 10.64 -6.89
CA TRP A 164 4.11 11.77 -6.85
C TRP A 164 2.70 11.47 -6.33
N GLN A 165 2.33 10.19 -6.11
CA GLN A 165 1.01 9.85 -5.56
C GLN A 165 0.80 10.50 -4.19
N TYR A 166 -0.42 11.00 -3.97
CA TYR A 166 -0.86 11.74 -2.77
C TYR A 166 -0.10 13.06 -2.51
N ALA A 167 0.71 13.54 -3.46
CA ALA A 167 1.53 14.74 -3.33
C ALA A 167 1.36 15.68 -4.55
N ASN A 168 2.14 16.76 -4.58
CA ASN A 168 2.26 17.66 -5.73
C ASN A 168 2.82 16.93 -6.96
N SER A 169 2.30 17.22 -8.16
CA SER A 169 2.83 16.67 -9.40
C SER A 169 4.22 17.24 -9.73
N PRO A 170 5.20 16.41 -10.15
CA PRO A 170 6.50 16.86 -10.65
C PRO A 170 6.41 17.39 -12.08
N GLU A 171 7.35 18.25 -12.46
CA GLU A 171 7.49 18.81 -13.82
C GLU A 171 8.17 17.82 -14.79
N VAL A 172 7.72 16.55 -14.79
CA VAL A 172 8.21 15.47 -15.67
C VAL A 172 7.05 14.71 -16.30
N ASN A 173 7.34 13.98 -17.38
CA ASN A 173 6.36 13.08 -17.97
C ASN A 173 6.16 11.84 -17.10
N THR A 174 5.17 11.88 -16.21
CA THR A 174 4.79 10.82 -15.28
C THR A 174 4.45 9.48 -15.93
N LYS A 175 4.21 9.43 -17.26
CA LYS A 175 4.04 8.17 -18.00
C LYS A 175 5.36 7.40 -18.15
N PHE A 176 6.50 8.08 -18.22
CA PHE A 176 7.81 7.47 -18.45
C PHE A 176 8.80 7.62 -17.28
N CYS A 177 8.56 8.55 -16.36
CA CYS A 177 9.39 8.76 -15.18
C CYS A 177 9.33 7.57 -14.19
N GLY A 178 10.50 7.19 -13.67
CA GLY A 178 10.69 6.27 -12.55
C GLY A 178 10.38 4.78 -12.80
N THR A 179 10.94 3.93 -11.94
CA THR A 179 10.96 2.47 -12.06
C THR A 179 10.24 1.78 -10.88
N THR A 180 9.38 0.79 -11.16
CA THR A 180 8.60 0.07 -10.13
C THR A 180 9.48 -0.68 -9.13
N SER A 181 10.58 -1.26 -9.59
CA SER A 181 11.55 -1.96 -8.73
C SER A 181 12.18 -1.03 -7.69
N ILE A 182 12.37 0.25 -8.00
CA ILE A 182 12.84 1.28 -7.05
C ILE A 182 11.72 1.70 -6.07
N SER A 183 10.45 1.67 -6.50
CA SER A 183 9.30 1.85 -5.59
C SER A 183 9.19 0.71 -4.58
N HIS A 184 9.37 -0.54 -5.03
CA HIS A 184 9.42 -1.72 -4.16
C HIS A 184 10.61 -1.64 -3.19
N LEU A 185 11.78 -1.21 -3.66
CA LEU A 185 12.96 -1.00 -2.83
C LEU A 185 12.70 0.05 -1.72
N ALA A 186 12.17 1.22 -2.07
CA ALA A 186 11.86 2.27 -1.11
C ALA A 186 10.77 1.84 -0.12
N PHE A 187 9.75 1.09 -0.57
CA PHE A 187 8.71 0.52 0.30
C PHE A 187 9.26 -0.48 1.32
N LYS A 188 10.16 -1.40 0.89
CA LYS A 188 10.76 -2.40 1.78
C LYS A 188 11.81 -1.81 2.73
N LEU A 189 12.64 -0.87 2.26
CA LEU A 189 13.74 -0.29 3.06
C LEU A 189 13.34 0.89 3.94
N LYS A 190 12.15 1.48 3.73
CA LYS A 190 11.58 2.57 4.55
C LYS A 190 12.61 3.67 4.87
N PRO A 191 13.19 4.36 3.88
CA PRO A 191 14.30 5.30 4.11
C PRO A 191 13.82 6.64 4.67
N ARG A 192 14.49 7.21 5.69
CA ARG A 192 14.12 8.56 6.18
C ARG A 192 14.33 9.65 5.12
N TYR A 193 15.35 9.51 4.30
CA TYR A 193 15.61 10.34 3.12
C TYR A 193 15.86 9.45 1.91
N HIS A 194 15.20 9.72 0.79
CA HIS A 194 15.46 9.08 -0.49
C HIS A 194 15.85 10.14 -1.50
N PHE A 195 17.10 10.09 -1.97
CA PHE A 195 17.62 10.99 -3.00
C PHE A 195 17.72 10.28 -4.35
N ALA A 196 17.29 10.97 -5.41
CA ALA A 196 17.38 10.51 -6.79
C ALA A 196 17.73 11.64 -7.78
N ALA A 197 18.06 11.27 -9.02
CA ALA A 197 18.50 12.20 -10.07
C ALA A 197 18.08 11.66 -11.46
N VAL A 198 18.88 11.88 -12.51
CA VAL A 198 18.78 11.31 -13.88
C VAL A 198 17.59 11.79 -14.71
N GLU A 199 16.50 12.25 -14.09
CA GLU A 199 15.36 12.91 -14.76
C GLU A 199 15.62 14.41 -15.03
N GLY A 200 16.78 14.95 -14.67
CA GLY A 200 17.21 16.33 -14.94
C GLY A 200 16.48 17.45 -14.17
N VAL A 201 15.40 17.13 -13.45
CA VAL A 201 14.60 18.13 -12.70
C VAL A 201 14.83 18.08 -11.19
N HIS A 202 14.50 19.18 -10.50
CA HIS A 202 14.34 19.17 -9.05
C HIS A 202 12.88 18.87 -8.69
N TYR A 203 12.67 17.98 -7.73
CA TYR A 203 11.36 17.72 -7.15
C TYR A 203 11.50 17.37 -5.68
N GLU A 204 10.91 18.18 -4.81
CA GLU A 204 10.84 17.95 -3.38
C GLU A 204 9.40 17.55 -3.02
N ARG A 205 9.23 16.28 -2.64
CA ARG A 205 7.92 15.73 -2.27
C ARG A 205 7.65 16.06 -0.80
N ARG A 206 6.39 16.34 -0.45
CA ARG A 206 5.90 16.23 0.94
C ARG A 206 6.32 14.89 1.56
N PRO A 207 6.55 14.78 2.87
CA PRO A 207 6.92 13.51 3.49
C PRO A 207 5.79 12.47 3.37
N TYR A 208 6.12 11.19 3.41
CA TYR A 208 5.14 10.10 3.53
C TYR A 208 5.41 9.18 4.72
N ARG A 209 4.34 8.55 5.22
CA ARG A 209 4.41 7.58 6.32
C ARG A 209 4.94 6.21 5.86
N ASN A 210 5.74 5.55 6.69
CA ASN A 210 6.19 4.15 6.48
C ASN A 210 5.38 3.11 7.26
N HIS A 211 4.31 3.57 7.91
CA HIS A 211 3.26 2.80 8.57
C HIS A 211 1.94 3.29 7.98
N VAL A 212 0.87 2.49 8.01
CA VAL A 212 -0.47 3.08 7.84
C VAL A 212 -1.00 3.55 9.18
N VAL A 213 -1.54 4.76 9.16
CA VAL A 213 -2.14 5.47 10.30
C VAL A 213 -3.12 4.55 11.02
N LEU A 214 -2.94 4.43 12.33
CA LEU A 214 -3.71 3.56 13.22
C LEU A 214 -3.56 2.04 12.96
N GLN A 215 -3.10 1.62 11.78
CA GLN A 215 -2.95 0.21 11.37
C GLN A 215 -1.68 -0.46 11.88
N GLU A 216 -0.55 0.19 11.66
CA GLU A 216 0.75 -0.30 12.04
C GLU A 216 1.28 0.62 13.14
N ASN A 217 2.15 0.09 14.01
CA ASN A 217 2.88 0.93 14.97
C ASN A 217 3.53 2.11 14.22
N THR A 218 3.38 3.32 14.79
CA THR A 218 3.89 4.55 14.18
C THR A 218 5.36 4.40 13.86
N GLN A 219 5.71 4.55 12.58
CA GLN A 219 7.08 4.53 12.07
C GLN A 219 7.47 5.91 11.57
N HIS A 220 8.78 6.14 11.46
CA HIS A 220 9.33 7.38 10.89
C HIS A 220 8.81 7.64 9.48
N VAL A 221 8.90 8.91 9.08
CA VAL A 221 8.50 9.37 7.76
C VAL A 221 9.68 9.37 6.78
N SER A 222 9.37 9.12 5.51
CA SER A 222 10.30 9.23 4.39
C SER A 222 10.16 10.59 3.72
N ARG A 223 11.27 11.21 3.32
CA ARG A 223 11.32 12.40 2.46
C ARG A 223 11.96 12.05 1.14
N PHE A 224 11.27 12.29 0.02
CA PHE A 224 11.83 12.09 -1.31
C PHE A 224 12.27 13.43 -1.91
N ILE A 225 13.53 13.50 -2.33
CA ILE A 225 14.11 14.67 -2.98
C ILE A 225 14.85 14.23 -4.23
N ALA A 226 14.35 14.64 -5.39
CA ALA A 226 15.08 14.56 -6.64
C ALA A 226 15.85 15.86 -6.92
N LEU A 227 17.03 15.73 -7.52
CA LEU A 227 17.94 16.84 -7.77
C LEU A 227 18.25 16.99 -9.27
N ALA A 228 18.21 18.25 -9.73
CA ALA A 228 18.51 18.60 -11.11
C ALA A 228 19.99 18.45 -11.46
N THR A 229 20.31 18.52 -12.76
CA THR A 229 21.69 18.57 -13.26
C THR A 229 22.41 19.85 -12.79
N VAL A 230 23.70 19.74 -12.50
CA VAL A 230 24.58 20.88 -12.22
C VAL A 230 24.63 21.81 -13.43
N ASN A 231 24.65 23.13 -13.20
CA ASN A 231 24.64 24.16 -14.24
C ASN A 231 23.45 24.12 -15.22
N ASN A 232 22.33 23.47 -14.85
CA ASN A 232 21.12 23.46 -15.68
C ASN A 232 20.62 24.89 -16.02
N PRO A 233 20.08 25.12 -17.23
CA PRO A 233 19.74 26.47 -17.72
C PRO A 233 18.62 27.14 -16.92
N GLU A 234 17.71 26.35 -16.36
CA GLU A 234 16.55 26.82 -15.59
C GLU A 234 16.90 27.18 -14.13
N LYS A 235 18.17 27.00 -13.72
CA LYS A 235 18.68 27.25 -12.36
C LYS A 235 17.95 26.45 -11.27
N ARG A 236 17.35 25.31 -11.63
CA ARG A 236 16.74 24.33 -10.71
C ARG A 236 17.77 23.82 -9.69
N LYS A 237 17.29 23.45 -8.51
CA LYS A 237 18.10 23.06 -7.34
C LYS A 237 18.78 21.69 -7.57
N TYR A 238 20.09 21.73 -7.83
CA TYR A 238 20.93 20.54 -8.01
C TYR A 238 21.66 20.09 -6.71
N LEU A 239 21.73 20.96 -5.70
CA LEU A 239 22.42 20.71 -4.44
C LEU A 239 21.47 20.93 -3.25
N TYR A 240 21.43 19.96 -2.34
CA TYR A 240 20.60 19.95 -1.14
C TYR A 240 21.50 19.82 0.10
N ALA A 241 21.24 20.62 1.13
CA ALA A 241 21.98 20.61 2.39
C ALA A 241 21.02 20.29 3.53
N PHE A 242 21.36 19.31 4.36
CA PHE A 242 20.50 18.90 5.47
C PHE A 242 21.28 18.34 6.65
N ASN A 243 20.61 18.26 7.79
CA ASN A 243 21.13 17.70 9.01
C ASN A 243 20.41 16.38 9.31
N ILE A 244 21.13 15.36 9.77
CA ILE A 244 20.56 14.07 10.17
C ILE A 244 21.24 13.56 11.44
N ILE A 245 20.44 13.05 12.38
CA ILE A 245 20.90 12.21 13.48
C ILE A 245 20.60 10.76 13.07
N PRO A 246 21.57 9.84 13.07
CA PRO A 246 21.35 8.44 12.66
C PRO A 246 20.22 7.75 13.43
N MET A 247 19.44 6.90 12.75
CA MET A 247 18.33 6.15 13.37
C MET A 247 18.73 5.34 14.59
N LYS A 248 19.99 4.87 14.62
CA LYS A 248 20.56 4.07 15.72
C LYS A 248 20.72 4.87 17.03
N SER A 249 20.90 6.18 16.96
CA SER A 249 21.10 7.07 18.10
C SER A 249 19.96 8.07 18.34
N MET A 250 18.85 7.93 17.60
CA MET A 250 17.62 8.66 17.87
C MET A 250 16.73 7.94 18.89
N GLU A 251 16.14 8.74 19.79
CA GLU A 251 15.07 8.27 20.67
C GLU A 251 13.86 7.79 19.86
N ALA A 252 13.25 6.68 20.28
CA ALA A 252 12.16 6.05 19.54
C ALA A 252 10.95 6.98 19.37
N SER A 253 10.63 7.77 20.40
CA SER A 253 9.55 8.76 20.40
C SER A 253 9.82 9.94 19.44
N GLU A 254 11.08 10.30 19.21
CA GLU A 254 11.46 11.34 18.26
C GLU A 254 11.47 10.83 16.82
N LEU A 255 11.95 9.61 16.61
CA LEU A 255 12.03 8.96 15.31
C LEU A 255 10.64 8.83 14.66
N VAL A 256 9.60 8.57 15.45
CA VAL A 256 8.22 8.38 14.98
C VAL A 256 7.39 9.67 14.88
N LYS A 257 7.97 10.86 15.13
CA LYS A 257 7.27 12.14 15.01
C LYS A 257 6.79 12.38 13.57
N GLN A 258 5.52 12.74 13.43
CA GLN A 258 4.86 12.97 12.14
C GLN A 258 4.77 14.47 11.84
N PRO A 259 5.27 14.97 10.69
CA PRO A 259 5.00 16.31 10.20
C PRO A 259 3.51 16.53 9.92
N GLN A 260 3.04 17.79 9.97
CA GLN A 260 1.63 18.13 9.72
C GLN A 260 1.21 17.89 8.25
N ASP A 261 2.14 18.02 7.30
CA ASP A 261 1.92 17.89 5.86
C ASP A 261 2.16 16.47 5.32
N VAL A 262 2.36 15.49 6.21
CA VAL A 262 2.71 14.12 5.83
C VAL A 262 1.53 13.39 5.18
N THR A 263 1.83 12.68 4.09
CA THR A 263 0.87 11.97 3.25
C THR A 263 0.95 10.45 3.47
N GLU A 264 0.02 9.72 2.87
CA GLU A 264 0.13 8.26 2.76
C GLU A 264 1.28 7.82 1.84
N ASN A 265 1.69 6.56 2.00
CA ASN A 265 2.81 5.97 1.27
C ASN A 265 2.48 5.83 -0.24
N PRO A 266 3.25 6.43 -1.15
CA PRO A 266 2.96 6.44 -2.59
C PRO A 266 3.10 5.06 -3.27
N TYR A 267 3.66 4.05 -2.59
CA TYR A 267 3.97 2.75 -3.21
C TYR A 267 3.04 1.61 -2.74
N ARG A 268 2.24 1.78 -1.67
CA ARG A 268 1.46 0.68 -1.05
C ARG A 268 0.53 -0.04 -2.03
N LYS A 269 -0.10 0.69 -2.97
CA LYS A 269 -0.97 0.09 -4.01
C LYS A 269 -0.19 -0.74 -5.04
N MET A 270 1.04 -0.37 -5.41
CA MET A 270 1.82 -1.05 -6.46
C MET A 270 2.42 -2.39 -6.00
N VAL A 271 2.67 -2.54 -4.70
CA VAL A 271 3.28 -3.76 -4.15
C VAL A 271 2.27 -4.91 -4.05
N GLY A 272 0.98 -4.60 -3.86
CA GLY A 272 -0.09 -5.61 -3.73
C GLY A 272 -0.46 -6.33 -5.04
N GLU A 273 -0.11 -5.78 -6.20
CA GLU A 273 -0.45 -6.36 -7.51
C GLU A 273 0.61 -7.36 -8.04
N ASN A 274 1.80 -7.42 -7.43
CA ASN A 274 2.99 -8.09 -8.01
C ASN A 274 3.37 -9.44 -7.37
N THR A 275 2.54 -10.04 -6.51
CA THR A 275 2.80 -11.37 -5.90
C THR A 275 2.15 -12.55 -6.63
N LEU A 276 1.68 -12.35 -7.86
CA LEU A 276 1.11 -13.39 -8.73
C LEU A 276 1.87 -13.47 -10.06
N SER A 277 3.13 -13.90 -10.01
CA SER A 277 3.84 -14.53 -11.15
C SER A 277 5.23 -15.02 -10.76
N ASP A 278 5.34 -16.32 -10.48
CA ASP A 278 6.59 -17.06 -10.72
C ASP A 278 6.27 -18.18 -11.75
N PRO A 279 6.65 -18.03 -13.03
CA PRO A 279 6.12 -18.84 -14.11
C PRO A 279 6.95 -20.11 -14.36
N THR A 280 6.93 -21.08 -13.44
CA THR A 280 7.51 -22.43 -13.69
C THR A 280 6.62 -23.57 -13.17
N GLU A 281 5.56 -23.91 -13.92
CA GLU A 281 5.26 -25.30 -14.34
C GLU A 281 4.17 -25.28 -15.44
N PRO A 282 4.23 -26.18 -16.44
CA PRO A 282 3.28 -26.18 -17.56
C PRO A 282 1.93 -26.81 -17.19
N ALA A 283 0.85 -26.25 -17.71
CA ALA A 283 -0.52 -26.66 -17.41
C ALA A 283 -0.82 -28.13 -17.75
N SER A 284 -1.03 -28.96 -16.73
CA SER A 284 -1.70 -30.26 -16.84
C SER A 284 -3.22 -30.08 -16.76
N GLN A 285 -3.84 -29.81 -17.91
CA GLN A 285 -5.28 -29.93 -18.07
C GLN A 285 -5.70 -31.37 -17.77
N PHE A 286 -6.53 -31.59 -16.74
CA PHE A 286 -7.30 -32.83 -16.62
C PHE A 286 -8.76 -32.54 -16.31
N PHE A 287 -9.62 -33.14 -17.14
CA PHE A 287 -11.06 -33.08 -17.06
C PHE A 287 -11.58 -33.61 -15.72
N PHE A 288 -12.64 -33.00 -15.21
CA PHE A 288 -13.59 -33.72 -14.35
C PHE A 288 -14.24 -34.84 -15.17
N ASP A 289 -14.08 -36.08 -14.74
CA ASP A 289 -14.99 -37.17 -15.12
C ASP A 289 -15.58 -37.81 -13.85
N LEU A 290 -16.85 -38.20 -13.96
CA LEU A 290 -17.73 -38.48 -12.84
C LEU A 290 -17.59 -39.92 -12.35
N GLY A 291 -17.26 -40.07 -11.06
CA GLY A 291 -17.10 -41.38 -10.44
C GLY A 291 -18.38 -42.22 -10.44
N LYS A 292 -18.31 -43.43 -10.99
CA LYS A 292 -19.21 -44.54 -10.64
C LYS A 292 -18.44 -45.85 -10.38
N LYS A 293 -18.46 -46.26 -9.11
CA LYS A 293 -18.41 -47.64 -8.57
C LYS A 293 -17.68 -48.71 -9.41
N GLN A 294 -16.63 -49.34 -8.85
CA GLN A 294 -16.78 -50.67 -8.22
C GLN A 294 -15.56 -51.14 -7.41
N ARG A 295 -15.76 -52.25 -6.69
CA ARG A 295 -14.87 -52.91 -5.74
C ARG A 295 -13.77 -53.74 -6.42
N GLY A 296 -12.70 -54.03 -5.67
CA GLY A 296 -12.11 -55.38 -5.63
C GLY A 296 -10.62 -55.46 -5.97
N GLY A 297 -9.80 -55.79 -4.97
CA GLY A 297 -8.33 -55.81 -5.08
C GLY A 297 -7.70 -56.97 -5.85
N GLY A 298 -6.36 -56.94 -5.96
CA GLY A 298 -5.57 -58.01 -6.59
C GLY A 298 -4.07 -57.74 -6.72
N ARG A 299 -3.30 -58.33 -5.80
CA ARG A 299 -1.86 -58.75 -5.81
C ARG A 299 -0.93 -58.43 -7.01
N GLY A 300 0.33 -58.12 -6.69
CA GLY A 300 1.53 -58.26 -7.55
C GLY A 300 2.47 -57.04 -7.43
N GLN A 301 3.50 -56.97 -6.58
CA GLN A 301 4.71 -57.79 -6.32
C GLN A 301 5.94 -57.36 -7.15
N GLY A 302 7.00 -56.92 -6.44
CA GLY A 302 8.36 -56.66 -6.97
C GLY A 302 8.68 -55.16 -7.16
N GLY A 303 9.79 -54.60 -6.62
CA GLY A 303 10.76 -55.15 -5.68
C GLY A 303 12.02 -54.28 -5.54
N ARG A 304 12.76 -54.45 -4.43
CA ARG A 304 14.05 -53.82 -4.03
C ARG A 304 13.95 -52.47 -3.27
N GLY A 305 14.23 -52.53 -1.97
CA GLY A 305 14.69 -51.39 -1.18
C GLY A 305 16.05 -51.67 -0.53
N ARG A 306 16.63 -50.69 0.17
CA ARG A 306 17.70 -50.89 1.16
C ARG A 306 17.60 -49.88 2.33
N LYS A 307 17.97 -50.31 3.56
CA LYS A 307 17.80 -49.65 4.88
C LYS A 307 19.14 -49.67 5.66
N ARG A 308 19.39 -48.98 6.80
CA ARG A 308 18.71 -47.87 7.54
C ARG A 308 19.85 -46.84 7.85
N PRO A 309 20.23 -46.43 9.09
CA PRO A 309 19.52 -46.04 10.34
C PRO A 309 19.52 -44.50 10.60
N SER A 310 18.62 -43.90 11.39
CA SER A 310 18.54 -43.83 12.88
C SER A 310 19.79 -43.15 13.51
N ASP A 311 19.75 -42.20 14.47
CA ASP A 311 18.73 -41.62 15.39
C ASP A 311 19.08 -40.11 15.68
N GLY A 312 18.29 -39.23 16.30
CA GLY A 312 16.99 -39.36 16.97
C GLY A 312 16.39 -38.00 17.43
N ASP A 313 15.26 -38.09 18.13
CA ASP A 313 14.26 -37.08 18.56
C ASP A 313 14.73 -35.75 19.22
N GLY A 314 13.90 -34.68 19.25
CA GLY A 314 12.59 -34.53 18.58
C GLY A 314 11.72 -33.34 19.05
N GLN A 315 10.58 -33.21 18.35
CA GLN A 315 9.30 -32.59 18.76
C GLN A 315 9.26 -31.07 19.08
N ASN A 316 8.65 -30.30 18.17
CA ASN A 316 7.22 -30.04 18.35
C ASN A 316 6.48 -30.01 17.00
N GLN A 317 5.17 -30.26 17.02
CA GLN A 317 4.37 -30.70 15.87
C GLN A 317 3.89 -29.53 15.00
N GLY A 318 3.85 -29.74 13.68
CA GLY A 318 3.11 -28.86 12.78
C GLY A 318 1.61 -29.00 13.02
N GLN A 319 0.93 -27.90 13.32
CA GLN A 319 -0.53 -27.87 13.40
C GLN A 319 -1.15 -28.06 12.01
N PRO A 320 -2.33 -28.70 11.91
CA PRO A 320 -3.13 -28.69 10.68
C PRO A 320 -3.43 -27.25 10.24
N TRP A 321 -3.61 -27.04 8.94
CA TRP A 321 -4.15 -25.78 8.43
C TRP A 321 -5.61 -25.65 8.90
N ASP A 322 -5.86 -24.65 9.73
CA ASP A 322 -7.16 -24.36 10.32
C ASP A 322 -7.94 -23.39 9.39
N PRO A 323 -9.09 -23.80 8.83
CA PRO A 323 -9.92 -22.93 7.98
C PRO A 323 -10.51 -21.73 8.73
N ASP A 324 -10.66 -21.82 10.06
CA ASP A 324 -11.30 -20.79 10.91
C ASP A 324 -10.28 -19.77 11.46
N ARG A 325 -9.09 -19.69 10.85
CA ARG A 325 -8.10 -18.67 11.24
C ARG A 325 -8.52 -17.30 10.72
N GLN A 326 -9.42 -16.66 11.45
CA GLN A 326 -9.96 -15.31 11.23
C GLN A 326 -8.90 -14.39 10.63
N THR A 327 -9.16 -13.92 9.41
CA THR A 327 -8.30 -12.98 8.70
C THR A 327 -8.16 -11.73 9.55
N GLN A 328 -7.01 -11.57 10.19
CA GLN A 328 -6.73 -10.38 10.99
C GLN A 328 -6.49 -9.20 10.03
N PRO A 329 -7.13 -8.04 10.27
CA PRO A 329 -6.89 -6.87 9.45
C PRO A 329 -5.42 -6.49 9.48
N SER A 330 -4.88 -5.99 8.37
CA SER A 330 -3.54 -5.38 8.35
C SER A 330 -3.49 -4.03 9.09
N GLY A 331 -4.44 -3.79 10.01
CA GLY A 331 -4.71 -2.55 10.74
C GLY A 331 -5.84 -2.63 11.78
N PRO A 332 -6.49 -1.52 12.22
CA PRO A 332 -7.39 -1.50 13.35
C PRO A 332 -8.83 -1.34 12.85
N CYS A 333 -9.19 -2.03 11.77
CA CYS A 333 -10.42 -1.80 11.01
C CYS A 333 -11.57 -1.36 11.92
N TRP A 334 -12.22 -0.23 11.63
CA TRP A 334 -13.29 0.34 12.45
C TRP A 334 -14.51 -0.60 12.60
N PHE A 335 -14.52 -1.67 11.80
CA PHE A 335 -15.52 -2.72 11.69
C PHE A 335 -15.02 -4.11 12.15
N CYS A 336 -13.77 -4.26 12.59
CA CYS A 336 -13.33 -5.50 13.24
C CYS A 336 -13.55 -5.38 14.75
N LEU A 337 -14.36 -6.27 15.34
CA LEU A 337 -14.62 -6.28 16.79
C LEU A 337 -13.36 -6.43 17.65
N ALA A 338 -12.30 -7.04 17.11
CA ALA A 338 -10.99 -7.16 17.73
C ALA A 338 -10.18 -5.85 17.76
N SER A 339 -10.61 -4.80 17.03
CA SER A 339 -9.92 -3.51 16.98
C SER A 339 -10.17 -2.69 18.25
N PRO A 340 -9.15 -2.03 18.84
CA PRO A 340 -9.35 -1.09 19.94
C PRO A 340 -10.07 0.20 19.53
N GLN A 341 -10.32 0.42 18.23
CA GLN A 341 -10.99 1.60 17.66
C GLN A 341 -12.44 1.32 17.23
N VAL A 342 -12.98 0.13 17.50
CA VAL A 342 -14.38 -0.18 17.21
C VAL A 342 -15.29 0.56 18.20
N GLU A 343 -16.29 1.25 17.68
CA GLU A 343 -17.29 2.02 18.42
C GLU A 343 -18.30 1.05 19.08
N LYS A 344 -17.89 0.41 20.18
CA LYS A 344 -18.61 -0.73 20.79
C LYS A 344 -20.05 -0.41 21.19
N HIS A 345 -20.37 0.85 21.48
CA HIS A 345 -21.75 1.28 21.80
C HIS A 345 -22.71 1.13 20.63
N LEU A 346 -22.23 1.10 19.37
CA LEU A 346 -23.05 0.91 18.18
C LEU A 346 -23.44 -0.55 17.89
N VAL A 347 -22.82 -1.53 18.55
CA VAL A 347 -23.07 -2.96 18.29
C VAL A 347 -24.44 -3.36 18.84
N ILE A 348 -25.29 -3.96 18.00
CA ILE A 348 -26.65 -4.39 18.35
C ILE A 348 -26.67 -5.86 18.76
N SER A 349 -26.14 -6.74 17.90
CA SER A 349 -26.11 -8.21 18.03
C SER A 349 -24.75 -8.73 17.55
N ILE A 350 -24.29 -9.86 18.10
CA ILE A 350 -23.04 -10.54 17.73
C ILE A 350 -23.33 -12.04 17.62
N GLY A 351 -23.11 -12.63 16.45
CA GLY A 351 -23.19 -14.07 16.20
C GLY A 351 -21.81 -14.72 16.16
N THR A 352 -21.72 -15.89 15.53
CA THR A 352 -20.49 -16.70 15.47
C THR A 352 -19.47 -16.10 14.49
N HIS A 353 -19.92 -15.62 13.32
CA HIS A 353 -19.07 -15.09 12.25
C HIS A 353 -19.45 -13.69 11.79
N CYS A 354 -20.65 -13.21 12.12
CA CYS A 354 -21.20 -11.91 11.72
C CYS A 354 -21.72 -11.14 12.93
N TYR A 355 -21.86 -9.83 12.79
CA TYR A 355 -22.46 -8.98 13.81
C TYR A 355 -23.28 -7.85 13.16
N LEU A 356 -24.23 -7.32 13.94
CA LEU A 356 -25.13 -6.24 13.56
C LEU A 356 -24.73 -4.97 14.33
N ALA A 357 -24.65 -3.83 13.65
CA ALA A 357 -24.35 -2.54 14.29
C ALA A 357 -25.18 -1.38 13.70
N LEU A 358 -25.41 -0.34 14.49
CA LEU A 358 -26.01 0.92 14.04
C LEU A 358 -25.04 1.66 13.10
N ALA A 359 -25.52 2.17 11.98
CA ALA A 359 -24.69 2.94 11.05
C ALA A 359 -24.37 4.34 11.60
N LYS A 360 -23.07 4.65 11.78
CA LYS A 360 -22.62 5.99 12.16
C LYS A 360 -23.01 7.01 11.07
N GLY A 361 -23.66 8.11 11.48
CA GLY A 361 -24.31 9.00 10.53
C GLY A 361 -25.43 8.32 9.74
N SER A 362 -26.33 7.64 10.47
CA SER A 362 -27.49 6.91 9.95
C SER A 362 -28.32 7.75 8.94
N LEU A 363 -29.05 7.10 8.01
CA LEU A 363 -30.02 7.79 7.13
C LEU A 363 -31.37 7.90 7.83
N THR A 364 -31.79 6.81 8.48
CA THR A 364 -32.96 6.72 9.33
C THR A 364 -32.51 6.18 10.70
N PRO A 365 -33.27 6.38 11.80
CA PRO A 365 -32.88 5.91 13.14
C PRO A 365 -32.66 4.39 13.26
N ARG A 366 -33.05 3.63 12.24
CA ARG A 366 -32.93 2.18 12.15
C ARG A 366 -31.98 1.73 11.04
N HIS A 367 -31.15 2.61 10.46
CA HIS A 367 -30.15 2.20 9.46
C HIS A 367 -29.04 1.39 10.14
N VAL A 368 -28.95 0.10 9.83
CA VAL A 368 -27.95 -0.83 10.37
C VAL A 368 -26.93 -1.27 9.32
N LEU A 369 -25.84 -1.83 9.82
CA LEU A 369 -24.79 -2.51 9.07
C LEU A 369 -24.78 -3.97 9.50
N VAL A 370 -24.74 -4.89 8.53
CA VAL A 370 -24.39 -6.30 8.77
C VAL A 370 -22.96 -6.51 8.27
N LEU A 371 -22.07 -6.99 9.15
CA LEU A 371 -20.64 -7.14 8.86
C LEU A 371 -20.12 -8.49 9.39
N PRO A 372 -19.13 -9.11 8.73
CA PRO A 372 -18.40 -10.23 9.31
C PRO A 372 -17.52 -9.77 10.49
N ILE A 373 -17.23 -10.67 11.42
CA ILE A 373 -16.30 -10.44 12.53
C ILE A 373 -14.85 -10.49 12.00
N GLY A 374 -14.56 -11.45 11.11
CA GLY A 374 -13.30 -11.55 10.39
C GLY A 374 -13.14 -10.47 9.32
N HIS A 375 -11.90 -10.16 8.92
CA HIS A 375 -11.64 -9.11 7.94
C HIS A 375 -11.76 -9.63 6.50
N TYR A 376 -12.86 -9.30 5.84
CA TYR A 376 -13.12 -9.56 4.43
C TYR A 376 -13.49 -8.25 3.74
N GLN A 377 -13.06 -8.03 2.49
CA GLN A 377 -13.37 -6.78 1.79
C GLN A 377 -14.77 -6.78 1.19
N SER A 378 -15.28 -7.96 0.80
CA SER A 378 -16.50 -8.12 0.00
C SER A 378 -17.20 -9.45 0.23
N VAL A 379 -18.48 -9.57 -0.17
CA VAL A 379 -19.25 -10.84 -0.08
C VAL A 379 -18.59 -11.97 -0.88
N VAL A 380 -17.94 -11.65 -2.00
CA VAL A 380 -17.32 -12.66 -2.88
C VAL A 380 -16.11 -13.36 -2.25
N GLU A 381 -15.51 -12.78 -1.20
CA GLU A 381 -14.38 -13.34 -0.44
C GLU A 381 -14.80 -14.24 0.73
N LEU A 382 -16.07 -14.25 1.13
CA LEU A 382 -16.55 -14.98 2.31
C LEU A 382 -16.53 -16.52 2.13
N SER A 383 -16.32 -17.25 3.23
CA SER A 383 -16.57 -18.70 3.26
C SER A 383 -18.08 -19.01 3.21
N SER A 384 -18.44 -20.26 2.89
CA SER A 384 -19.85 -20.68 2.83
C SER A 384 -20.55 -20.67 4.19
N GLU A 385 -19.82 -20.64 5.29
CA GLU A 385 -20.37 -20.55 6.66
C GLU A 385 -20.69 -19.09 7.01
N VAL A 386 -19.76 -18.17 6.74
CA VAL A 386 -19.99 -16.73 6.95
C VAL A 386 -21.13 -16.22 6.06
N VAL A 387 -21.26 -16.69 4.82
CA VAL A 387 -22.40 -16.33 3.93
C VAL A 387 -23.74 -16.79 4.51
N LYS A 388 -23.84 -18.01 5.07
CA LYS A 388 -25.09 -18.50 5.67
C LYS A 388 -25.53 -17.63 6.85
N GLU A 389 -24.59 -17.23 7.70
CA GLU A 389 -24.90 -16.40 8.88
C GLU A 389 -25.22 -14.96 8.48
N LEU A 390 -24.50 -14.41 7.51
CA LEU A 390 -24.81 -13.13 6.88
C LEU A 390 -26.26 -13.13 6.35
N ASP A 391 -26.69 -14.19 5.67
CA ASP A 391 -28.04 -14.32 5.15
C ASP A 391 -29.10 -14.58 6.26
N ARG A 392 -28.76 -15.26 7.37
CA ARG A 392 -29.61 -15.29 8.60
C ARG A 392 -29.85 -13.86 9.10
N TYR A 393 -28.81 -13.03 9.21
CA TYR A 393 -28.94 -11.63 9.63
C TYR A 393 -29.78 -10.79 8.66
N LYS A 394 -29.58 -10.91 7.34
CA LYS A 394 -30.44 -10.25 6.35
C LYS A 394 -31.91 -10.62 6.53
N MET A 395 -32.21 -11.90 6.76
CA MET A 395 -33.58 -12.39 6.95
C MET A 395 -34.21 -11.87 8.25
N ALA A 396 -33.45 -11.86 9.34
CA ALA A 396 -33.87 -11.30 10.62
C ALA A 396 -34.20 -9.80 10.51
N VAL A 397 -33.31 -9.00 9.92
CA VAL A 397 -33.51 -7.55 9.74
C VAL A 397 -34.67 -7.26 8.78
N ARG A 398 -34.84 -8.03 7.70
CA ARG A 398 -36.02 -7.96 6.82
C ARG A 398 -37.33 -8.20 7.58
N THR A 399 -37.35 -9.23 8.43
CA THR A 399 -38.54 -9.58 9.23
C THR A 399 -38.86 -8.49 10.26
N PHE A 400 -37.84 -7.94 10.91
CA PHE A 400 -37.95 -6.80 11.82
C PHE A 400 -38.48 -5.53 11.14
N TYR A 401 -37.98 -5.17 9.95
CA TYR A 401 -38.48 -3.98 9.23
C TYR A 401 -39.92 -4.17 8.74
N LYS A 402 -40.24 -5.36 8.22
CA LYS A 402 -41.59 -5.71 7.78
C LYS A 402 -42.61 -5.65 8.92
N SER A 403 -42.25 -6.07 10.14
CA SER A 403 -43.14 -5.95 11.31
C SER A 403 -43.41 -4.50 11.75
N LYS A 404 -42.64 -3.54 11.23
CA LYS A 404 -42.76 -2.11 11.50
C LYS A 404 -43.23 -1.30 10.26
N GLY A 405 -43.74 -1.96 9.22
CA GLY A 405 -44.25 -1.32 7.99
C GLY A 405 -43.17 -0.66 7.15
N GLN A 406 -42.01 -1.31 7.00
CA GLN A 406 -40.88 -0.77 6.24
C GLN A 406 -40.28 -1.80 5.28
N ARG A 407 -39.99 -1.32 4.07
CA ARG A 407 -39.19 -2.00 3.06
C ARG A 407 -37.73 -2.06 3.48
N CYS A 408 -37.06 -3.15 3.16
CA CYS A 408 -35.67 -3.38 3.50
C CYS A 408 -34.81 -3.28 2.23
N VAL A 409 -34.07 -2.18 2.09
CA VAL A 409 -33.08 -2.01 1.01
C VAL A 409 -31.69 -2.34 1.56
N LEU A 410 -31.02 -3.29 0.93
CA LEU A 410 -29.64 -3.66 1.26
C LEU A 410 -28.73 -3.23 0.13
N PHE A 411 -27.55 -2.68 0.43
CA PHE A 411 -26.52 -2.45 -0.58
C PHE A 411 -25.10 -2.72 -0.08
N GLU A 412 -24.25 -3.17 -1.00
CA GLU A 412 -22.81 -3.38 -0.81
C GLU A 412 -22.05 -2.51 -1.80
N ARG A 413 -21.02 -1.80 -1.32
CA ARG A 413 -20.06 -1.07 -2.16
C ARG A 413 -18.67 -1.68 -2.01
N ASN A 414 -18.35 -2.66 -2.83
CA ASN A 414 -16.98 -3.16 -2.99
C ASN A 414 -16.16 -2.20 -3.87
N TYR A 415 -15.94 -0.98 -3.39
CA TYR A 415 -15.07 0.02 -4.02
C TYR A 415 -14.49 0.93 -2.94
N HIS A 416 -13.16 0.93 -2.84
CA HIS A 416 -12.41 1.58 -1.77
C HIS A 416 -12.89 1.21 -0.34
N SER A 417 -13.57 0.07 -0.18
CA SER A 417 -13.89 -0.47 1.15
C SER A 417 -12.68 -1.22 1.71
N GLN A 418 -12.52 -1.17 3.04
CA GLN A 418 -11.53 -1.99 3.76
C GLN A 418 -12.17 -3.20 4.42
N HIS A 419 -13.48 -3.20 4.63
CA HIS A 419 -14.22 -4.26 5.29
C HIS A 419 -15.61 -4.35 4.66
N LEU A 420 -16.18 -5.55 4.60
CA LEU A 420 -17.51 -5.80 4.12
C LEU A 420 -18.56 -5.14 5.03
N GLN A 421 -19.21 -4.11 4.51
CA GLN A 421 -20.35 -3.46 5.17
C GLN A 421 -21.56 -3.56 4.25
N ILE A 422 -22.48 -4.48 4.57
CA ILE A 422 -23.82 -4.46 3.95
C ILE A 422 -24.63 -3.42 4.72
N GLN A 423 -24.94 -2.32 4.03
CA GLN A 423 -25.74 -1.23 4.56
C GLN A 423 -27.22 -1.62 4.38
N VAL A 424 -28.01 -1.56 5.44
CA VAL A 424 -29.39 -2.06 5.46
C VAL A 424 -30.33 -0.96 5.94
N VAL A 425 -30.90 -0.25 4.96
CA VAL A 425 -31.72 0.95 5.16
C VAL A 425 -33.20 0.58 5.14
N PRO A 426 -33.96 0.88 6.20
CA PRO A 426 -35.41 0.78 6.15
C PRO A 426 -36.02 2.01 5.44
N VAL A 427 -36.88 1.75 4.46
CA VAL A 427 -37.69 2.75 3.76
C VAL A 427 -39.16 2.55 4.14
N PRO A 428 -39.89 3.58 4.64
CA PRO A 428 -41.30 3.44 5.00
C PRO A 428 -42.17 3.03 3.79
N GLU A 429 -43.08 2.06 3.98
CA GLU A 429 -43.94 1.54 2.90
C GLU A 429 -44.94 2.58 2.34
N ASP A 430 -45.22 3.64 3.11
CA ASP A 430 -46.08 4.77 2.75
C ASP A 430 -45.39 5.83 1.88
N LYS A 431 -44.05 5.83 1.79
CA LYS A 431 -43.29 6.79 0.97
C LYS A 431 -43.18 6.38 -0.49
N CYS A 432 -42.87 5.11 -0.76
CA CYS A 432 -42.63 4.62 -2.11
C CYS A 432 -42.77 3.08 -2.22
N THR A 433 -43.01 2.61 -3.43
CA THR A 433 -43.02 1.19 -3.80
C THR A 433 -41.61 0.64 -3.98
N THR A 434 -41.48 -0.68 -4.15
CA THR A 434 -40.19 -1.32 -4.45
C THR A 434 -39.71 -0.94 -5.85
N GLU A 435 -40.65 -0.78 -6.77
CA GLU A 435 -40.48 -0.33 -8.15
C GLU A 435 -39.95 1.11 -8.21
N ASP A 436 -40.50 2.04 -7.42
CA ASP A 436 -39.99 3.42 -7.32
C ASP A 436 -38.52 3.46 -6.84
N ILE A 437 -38.17 2.61 -5.86
CA ILE A 437 -36.79 2.49 -5.37
C ILE A 437 -35.87 1.94 -6.47
N LYS A 438 -36.33 0.92 -7.20
CA LYS A 438 -35.61 0.34 -8.35
C LYS A 438 -35.38 1.40 -9.43
N GLU A 439 -36.41 2.16 -9.79
CA GLU A 439 -36.33 3.23 -10.78
C GLU A 439 -35.37 4.35 -10.33
N ALA A 440 -35.43 4.79 -9.07
CA ALA A 440 -34.50 5.78 -8.52
C ALA A 440 -33.03 5.33 -8.63
N PHE A 441 -32.73 4.05 -8.37
CA PHE A 441 -31.39 3.49 -8.58
C PHE A 441 -30.98 3.47 -10.06
N MET A 442 -31.88 3.10 -10.96
CA MET A 442 -31.62 3.03 -12.40
C MET A 442 -31.41 4.43 -13.02
N LEU A 443 -32.26 5.40 -12.68
CA LEU A 443 -32.19 6.77 -13.18
C LEU A 443 -30.92 7.48 -12.72
N GLN A 444 -30.61 7.49 -11.42
CA GLN A 444 -29.38 8.11 -10.93
C GLN A 444 -28.11 7.42 -11.45
N ALA A 445 -28.15 6.09 -11.69
CA ALA A 445 -27.05 5.41 -12.35
C ALA A 445 -26.87 5.92 -13.79
N GLN A 446 -27.95 6.04 -14.57
CA GLN A 446 -27.91 6.56 -15.94
C GLN A 446 -27.39 8.00 -16.01
N GLU A 447 -27.84 8.89 -15.12
CA GLU A 447 -27.34 10.28 -15.02
C GLU A 447 -25.81 10.33 -14.77
N GLN A 448 -25.27 9.39 -14.00
CA GLN A 448 -23.85 9.26 -13.72
C GLN A 448 -23.09 8.41 -14.77
N ASN A 449 -23.73 8.05 -15.89
CA ASN A 449 -23.19 7.17 -16.95
C ASN A 449 -22.77 5.77 -16.43
N MET A 450 -23.53 5.23 -15.48
CA MET A 450 -23.35 3.90 -14.90
C MET A 450 -24.47 2.97 -15.38
N GLU A 451 -24.10 1.89 -16.07
CA GLU A 451 -25.05 0.88 -16.57
C GLU A 451 -25.38 -0.16 -15.49
N LEU A 452 -26.33 0.18 -14.62
CA LEU A 452 -26.83 -0.72 -13.57
C LEU A 452 -27.63 -1.87 -14.23
N MET A 453 -27.27 -3.12 -13.94
CA MET A 453 -27.91 -4.31 -14.53
C MET A 453 -28.73 -5.07 -13.49
N GLU A 454 -29.89 -5.58 -13.88
CA GLU A 454 -30.65 -6.53 -13.07
C GLU A 454 -30.07 -7.94 -13.21
N ILE A 455 -29.90 -8.65 -12.09
CA ILE A 455 -29.41 -10.03 -12.06
C ILE A 455 -30.45 -10.97 -11.43
N PRO A 456 -30.54 -12.25 -11.87
CA PRO A 456 -31.45 -13.22 -11.28
C PRO A 456 -31.28 -13.36 -9.76
N GLN A 457 -32.40 -13.54 -9.05
CA GLN A 457 -32.43 -13.65 -7.58
C GLN A 457 -31.48 -14.71 -7.01
N HIS A 458 -31.25 -15.81 -7.73
CA HIS A 458 -30.37 -16.92 -7.33
C HIS A 458 -28.92 -16.82 -7.86
N THR A 459 -28.54 -15.72 -8.52
CA THR A 459 -27.16 -15.52 -8.97
C THR A 459 -26.22 -15.35 -7.77
N ASP A 460 -25.18 -16.18 -7.71
CA ASP A 460 -24.05 -16.00 -6.79
C ASP A 460 -23.16 -14.87 -7.32
N LEU A 461 -22.90 -13.86 -6.48
CA LEU A 461 -22.05 -12.73 -6.82
C LEU A 461 -20.64 -13.18 -7.26
N LYS A 462 -20.13 -14.32 -6.77
CA LYS A 462 -18.83 -14.87 -7.16
C LYS A 462 -18.76 -15.28 -8.63
N GLN A 463 -19.89 -15.57 -9.27
CA GLN A 463 -19.97 -15.95 -10.68
C GLN A 463 -19.87 -14.75 -11.61
N ILE A 464 -20.31 -13.57 -11.16
CA ILE A 464 -20.35 -12.32 -11.95
C ILE A 464 -19.23 -11.33 -11.59
N ALA A 465 -18.69 -11.43 -10.36
CA ALA A 465 -17.61 -10.61 -9.84
C ALA A 465 -16.52 -11.51 -9.20
N PRO A 466 -15.45 -11.86 -9.93
CA PRO A 466 -14.33 -12.58 -9.32
C PRO A 466 -13.64 -11.68 -8.27
N PRO A 467 -13.09 -12.27 -7.17
CA PRO A 467 -12.46 -11.52 -6.09
C PRO A 467 -11.45 -10.45 -6.57
N GLY A 468 -11.46 -9.30 -5.90
CA GLY A 468 -10.72 -8.11 -6.34
C GLY A 468 -11.38 -7.28 -7.45
N THR A 469 -12.46 -7.76 -8.09
CA THR A 469 -13.26 -6.93 -9.01
C THR A 469 -14.12 -5.93 -8.23
N PRO A 470 -13.98 -4.61 -8.44
CA PRO A 470 -14.82 -3.66 -7.74
C PRO A 470 -16.24 -3.63 -8.29
N TYR A 471 -17.23 -3.57 -7.40
CA TYR A 471 -18.64 -3.58 -7.76
C TYR A 471 -19.52 -2.80 -6.78
N PHE A 472 -20.71 -2.43 -7.26
CA PHE A 472 -21.83 -1.99 -6.45
C PHE A 472 -23.00 -2.97 -6.62
N TYR A 473 -23.66 -3.30 -5.52
CA TYR A 473 -24.74 -4.28 -5.47
C TYR A 473 -25.88 -3.75 -4.60
N VAL A 474 -27.12 -3.96 -5.04
CA VAL A 474 -28.35 -3.63 -4.30
C VAL A 474 -29.26 -4.85 -4.29
N GLU A 475 -29.91 -5.10 -3.16
CA GLU A 475 -30.91 -6.15 -2.96
C GLU A 475 -32.17 -5.52 -2.35
N LEU A 476 -33.31 -5.68 -3.01
CA LEU A 476 -34.58 -5.07 -2.60
C LEU A 476 -35.39 -6.01 -1.68
N ASP A 477 -36.54 -5.53 -1.19
CA ASP A 477 -37.49 -6.31 -0.38
C ASP A 477 -38.29 -7.34 -1.20
N SER A 478 -38.49 -7.07 -2.50
CA SER A 478 -38.96 -8.05 -3.50
C SER A 478 -37.97 -9.22 -3.72
N GLY A 479 -36.70 -9.01 -3.36
CA GLY A 479 -35.59 -9.92 -3.67
C GLY A 479 -34.97 -9.73 -5.06
N GLU A 480 -35.41 -8.72 -5.81
CA GLU A 480 -34.71 -8.23 -7.00
C GLU A 480 -33.31 -7.74 -6.64
N LYS A 481 -32.38 -7.88 -7.59
CA LYS A 481 -30.96 -7.60 -7.42
C LYS A 481 -30.44 -6.73 -8.54
N LEU A 482 -29.82 -5.61 -8.18
CA LEU A 482 -29.16 -4.71 -9.12
C LEU A 482 -27.64 -4.79 -8.90
N PHE A 483 -26.88 -4.81 -9.99
CA PHE A 483 -25.44 -4.99 -9.96
C PHE A 483 -24.75 -4.08 -10.99
N TYR A 484 -23.66 -3.46 -10.58
CA TYR A 484 -22.79 -2.66 -11.45
C TYR A 484 -21.33 -2.99 -11.23
N ARG A 485 -20.63 -3.32 -12.31
CA ARG A 485 -19.18 -3.53 -12.31
C ARG A 485 -18.47 -2.18 -12.45
N ILE A 486 -17.80 -1.75 -11.39
CA ILE A 486 -17.21 -0.42 -11.33
C ILE A 486 -15.93 -0.38 -12.17
N GLN A 487 -15.91 0.50 -13.18
CA GLN A 487 -14.73 0.69 -14.03
C GLN A 487 -13.77 1.73 -13.46
N LYS A 488 -14.22 2.99 -13.31
CA LYS A 488 -13.44 4.13 -12.77
C LYS A 488 -14.39 5.13 -12.10
N ASN A 489 -13.88 5.89 -11.14
CA ASN A 489 -14.54 7.05 -10.51
C ASN A 489 -16.01 6.82 -10.04
N PHE A 490 -16.25 5.80 -9.22
CA PHE A 490 -17.59 5.58 -8.64
C PHE A 490 -17.83 6.49 -7.40
N PRO A 491 -18.98 7.18 -7.29
CA PRO A 491 -19.30 8.03 -6.14
C PRO A 491 -19.45 7.21 -4.86
N LEU A 492 -18.65 7.51 -3.84
CA LEU A 492 -18.60 6.67 -2.62
C LEU A 492 -19.93 6.63 -1.87
N GLN A 493 -20.75 7.69 -1.93
CA GLN A 493 -22.04 7.73 -1.25
C GLN A 493 -23.22 7.30 -2.14
N PHE A 494 -23.02 6.79 -3.36
CA PHE A 494 -24.10 6.51 -4.34
C PHE A 494 -25.34 5.84 -3.74
N GLY A 495 -25.18 4.71 -3.03
CA GLY A 495 -26.31 4.01 -2.40
C GLY A 495 -27.04 4.82 -1.32
N ARG A 496 -26.38 5.80 -0.71
CA ARG A 496 -27.00 6.78 0.20
C ARG A 496 -27.61 7.97 -0.55
N GLU A 497 -26.97 8.45 -1.60
CA GLU A 497 -27.46 9.56 -2.46
C GLU A 497 -28.81 9.19 -3.11
N VAL A 498 -28.94 7.96 -3.63
CA VAL A 498 -30.20 7.42 -4.15
C VAL A 498 -31.27 7.39 -3.06
N LEU A 499 -30.99 6.80 -1.90
CA LEU A 499 -31.96 6.63 -0.83
C LEU A 499 -32.31 7.93 -0.10
N ALA A 500 -31.41 8.91 -0.07
CA ALA A 500 -31.65 10.23 0.50
C ALA A 500 -32.46 11.16 -0.44
N SER A 501 -32.56 10.81 -1.72
CA SER A 501 -33.25 11.62 -2.73
C SER A 501 -34.73 11.85 -2.41
N GLU A 502 -35.29 12.89 -3.03
CA GLU A 502 -36.71 13.28 -2.91
C GLU A 502 -37.66 12.13 -3.26
N ALA A 503 -37.29 11.27 -4.20
CA ALA A 503 -38.08 10.13 -4.66
C ALA A 503 -38.20 8.97 -3.64
N VAL A 504 -37.35 8.91 -2.60
CA VAL A 504 -37.30 7.78 -1.66
C VAL A 504 -37.51 8.20 -0.21
N LEU A 505 -36.55 8.89 0.41
CA LEU A 505 -36.67 9.34 1.81
C LEU A 505 -36.91 10.85 1.94
N ASN A 506 -36.61 11.65 0.91
CA ASN A 506 -36.66 13.11 0.91
C ASN A 506 -35.91 13.75 2.10
N ILE A 507 -34.61 13.46 2.16
CA ILE A 507 -33.63 13.93 3.16
C ILE A 507 -32.26 14.19 2.49
N PRO A 508 -32.19 15.00 1.41
CA PRO A 508 -30.97 15.16 0.61
C PRO A 508 -29.77 15.65 1.43
N GLU A 509 -30.00 16.41 2.51
CA GLU A 509 -28.98 16.85 3.47
C GLU A 509 -28.28 15.69 4.22
N ARG A 510 -28.86 14.49 4.21
CA ARG A 510 -28.31 13.29 4.87
C ARG A 510 -27.51 12.36 3.95
N ALA A 511 -27.32 12.75 2.68
CA ALA A 511 -26.56 11.96 1.70
C ALA A 511 -25.11 11.68 2.17
N ASP A 512 -24.35 12.71 2.57
CA ASP A 512 -23.05 12.52 3.23
C ASP A 512 -23.25 12.23 4.74
N TRP A 513 -22.82 11.05 5.18
CA TRP A 513 -22.84 10.65 6.59
C TRP A 513 -22.01 11.58 7.48
N ARG A 514 -21.04 12.33 6.92
CA ARG A 514 -20.22 13.29 7.66
C ARG A 514 -20.99 14.51 8.15
N GLU A 515 -22.08 14.86 7.49
CA GLU A 515 -22.99 15.93 7.94
C GLU A 515 -24.07 15.39 8.89
N CYS A 516 -24.25 14.07 8.93
CA CYS A 516 -25.13 13.35 9.86
C CYS A 516 -24.49 13.04 11.23
N LYS A 517 -23.48 13.80 11.68
CA LYS A 517 -22.81 13.49 12.97
C LYS A 517 -23.77 13.64 14.14
N GLN A 518 -23.88 12.60 14.95
CA GLN A 518 -24.61 12.57 16.20
C GLN A 518 -23.61 12.57 17.37
N THR A 519 -24.06 12.95 18.56
CA THR A 519 -23.28 12.82 19.79
C THR A 519 -23.18 11.35 20.23
N PRO A 520 -22.12 10.92 20.94
CA PRO A 520 -22.01 9.56 21.46
C PRO A 520 -23.21 9.13 22.32
N GLU A 521 -23.80 10.07 23.05
CA GLU A 521 -24.96 9.85 23.91
C GLU A 521 -26.24 9.57 23.10
N GLU A 522 -26.45 10.27 21.97
CA GLU A 522 -27.53 10.00 21.02
C GLU A 522 -27.32 8.66 20.30
N GLU A 523 -26.08 8.37 19.88
CA GLU A 523 -25.69 7.08 19.27
C GLU A 523 -25.97 5.91 20.23
N GLU A 524 -25.60 6.04 21.51
CA GLU A 524 -25.82 5.00 22.52
C GLU A 524 -27.32 4.84 22.86
N SER A 525 -28.08 5.93 22.92
CA SER A 525 -29.54 5.89 23.13
C SER A 525 -30.27 5.17 22.00
N LEU A 526 -29.96 5.52 20.74
CA LEU A 526 -30.52 4.88 19.55
C LEU A 526 -30.13 3.39 19.47
N SER A 527 -28.87 3.07 19.75
CA SER A 527 -28.37 1.68 19.80
C SER A 527 -29.11 0.85 20.86
N LYS A 528 -29.32 1.39 22.08
CA LYS A 528 -30.10 0.72 23.14
C LYS A 528 -31.56 0.49 22.73
N GLN A 529 -32.21 1.51 22.15
CA GLN A 529 -33.60 1.36 21.67
C GLN A 529 -33.69 0.29 20.58
N LEU A 530 -32.79 0.34 19.59
CA LEU A 530 -32.76 -0.60 18.48
C LEU A 530 -32.47 -2.03 18.92
N ARG A 531 -31.58 -2.23 19.90
CA ARG A 531 -31.32 -3.55 20.49
C ARG A 531 -32.57 -4.15 21.14
N ASN A 532 -33.31 -3.36 21.91
CA ASN A 532 -34.56 -3.80 22.54
C ASN A 532 -35.64 -4.11 21.48
N ASP A 533 -35.76 -3.28 20.45
CA ASP A 533 -36.71 -3.46 19.34
C ASP A 533 -36.37 -4.68 18.45
N PHE A 534 -35.09 -4.99 18.27
CA PHE A 534 -34.60 -6.11 17.45
C PHE A 534 -34.56 -7.44 18.21
N GLN A 535 -34.51 -7.42 19.56
CA GLN A 535 -34.40 -8.62 20.41
C GLN A 535 -35.31 -9.81 20.01
N PRO A 536 -36.60 -9.62 19.64
CA PRO A 536 -37.48 -10.73 19.24
C PRO A 536 -37.14 -11.39 17.90
N TYR A 537 -36.20 -10.83 17.15
CA TYR A 537 -35.76 -11.28 15.82
C TYR A 537 -34.28 -11.71 15.83
N ASP A 538 -33.59 -11.57 16.97
CA ASP A 538 -32.16 -11.78 17.10
C ASP A 538 -31.84 -13.25 17.38
N PHE A 539 -31.61 -14.02 16.31
CA PHE A 539 -31.28 -15.44 16.41
C PHE A 539 -29.99 -15.72 17.20
N ALA A 540 -29.09 -14.74 17.35
CA ALA A 540 -27.83 -14.89 18.08
C ALA A 540 -28.00 -14.82 19.61
N LEU A 541 -29.23 -14.75 20.11
CA LEU A 541 -29.58 -14.88 21.53
C LEU A 541 -30.11 -16.27 21.89
N GLU A 542 -30.35 -17.14 20.91
CA GLU A 542 -30.86 -18.51 21.09
C GLU A 542 -29.76 -19.60 20.96
N ASP A 543 -28.62 -19.24 20.37
CA ASP A 543 -27.39 -20.04 20.22
C ASP A 543 -26.36 -19.67 21.34
#